data_AF-A0A4R2B2A0-F1
#
_entry.id   AF-A0A4R2B2A0-F1
#
_cell.length_a   1.000
_cell.length_b   1.000
_cell.length_c   1.000
_cell.angle_alpha   90.00
_cell.angle_beta   90.00
_cell.angle_gamma   90.00
#
_symmetry.space_group_name_H-M   'P 1'
#
loop_
_entity.id
_entity.type
_entity.pdbx_description
1 polymer ?
#
loop_
_entity_poly.entity_id
_entity_poly.type
_entity_poly.pdbx_seq_one_letter_code
_entity_poly.pdbx_strand_id
1 'polypeptide(L)'
;MAALFSIAGDIYSLIGYKGLAYTGLSWAIVLLSLVLLLYPRRTGILLALVVVSLLLYGLRLPVASNNKTITAVMNLGILLSAASLYVKAASIAAIDRVALYGQIRVVARALLAIMYFYGIFHKINTDFLNPSVSCAVGLYVPLARPFGLEDNLFGRYLAIYATFVIEAIAIIALYWKRYFAIGFILALVFHYVIPISAYSWYMDFSSLVFALYVLSIPVPASRSLYGISLAAANGLRAQFGRVGTLFPAAALMVFAIAVVLLLALAHPERSFDMAVHSVWILVWSVVGGVAMIVLTYVALQNLPCDNVSAPRPPAWVYFVPGLFFLSCLSPYVGLKTESSINMFSNLHTEAGQTNHLLFPMPPYLFNYQNEVVKIVDSSEPHLVRQAQAGKYHVLHEIKKQLRWNPEAWVTYVKDGETVSRATAATLAHEMPNILERKLLIFKLVDFSRPKVCSH
;
A
#
# COMPACT_ATOMS: atom_id res chain seq x y z
N MET A 1 11.48 3.71 9.26
CA MET A 1 11.06 4.73 8.28
C MET A 1 9.70 4.42 7.66
N ALA A 2 9.53 3.34 6.89
CA ALA A 2 8.22 3.02 6.26
C ALA A 2 7.05 2.97 7.27
N ALA A 3 7.24 2.37 8.45
CA ALA A 3 6.23 2.38 9.52
C ALA A 3 5.84 3.79 9.99
N LEU A 4 6.80 4.73 10.07
CA LEU A 4 6.54 6.11 10.46
C LEU A 4 5.74 6.85 9.40
N PHE A 5 6.08 6.70 8.11
CA PHE A 5 5.28 7.26 7.00
C PHE A 5 3.86 6.69 6.94
N SER A 6 3.69 5.40 7.24
CA SER A 6 2.37 4.76 7.30
C SER A 6 1.48 5.32 8.42
N ILE A 7 2.07 5.66 9.58
CA ILE A 7 1.34 6.28 10.69
C ILE A 7 1.11 7.78 10.44
N ALA A 8 2.07 8.47 9.81
CA ALA A 8 1.91 9.87 9.41
C ALA A 8 0.74 10.07 8.43
N GLY A 9 0.43 9.08 7.60
CA GLY A 9 -0.76 9.09 6.74
C GLY A 9 -2.09 8.81 7.46
N ASP A 10 -2.08 8.59 8.78
CA ASP A 10 -3.28 8.34 9.60
C ASP A 10 -3.23 9.20 10.88
N ILE A 11 -3.10 10.53 10.73
CA ILE A 11 -2.98 11.48 11.87
C ILE A 11 -4.16 11.36 12.85
N TYR A 12 -5.37 11.11 12.34
CA TYR A 12 -6.57 10.87 13.14
C TYR A 12 -6.40 9.71 14.13
N SER A 13 -5.52 8.74 13.83
CA SER A 13 -5.17 7.69 14.77
C SER A 13 -4.32 8.16 15.94
N LEU A 14 -3.46 9.16 15.75
CA LEU A 14 -2.56 9.67 16.80
C LEU A 14 -3.27 10.60 17.78
N ILE A 15 -4.33 11.27 17.35
CA ILE A 15 -5.06 12.29 18.14
C ILE A 15 -6.29 11.75 18.89
N GLY A 16 -6.49 10.43 18.95
CA GLY A 16 -7.59 9.84 19.73
C GLY A 16 -8.92 9.64 18.99
N TYR A 17 -9.07 10.17 17.76
CA TYR A 17 -10.36 10.18 17.05
C TYR A 17 -10.92 8.77 16.79
N LYS A 18 -10.04 7.78 16.61
CA LYS A 18 -10.40 6.37 16.36
C LYS A 18 -10.50 5.51 17.63
N GLY A 19 -10.45 6.14 18.81
CA GLY A 19 -10.52 5.50 20.12
C GLY A 19 -9.16 5.12 20.71
N LEU A 20 -9.16 4.88 22.03
CA LEU A 20 -7.94 4.73 22.84
C LEU A 20 -7.06 3.56 22.41
N ALA A 21 -7.64 2.40 22.08
CA ALA A 21 -6.86 1.23 21.65
C ALA A 21 -6.11 1.50 20.35
N TYR A 22 -6.77 2.18 19.40
CA TYR A 22 -6.18 2.51 18.11
C TYR A 22 -5.04 3.52 18.29
N THR A 23 -5.25 4.54 19.12
CA THR A 23 -4.24 5.56 19.44
C THR A 23 -3.05 5.00 20.22
N GLY A 24 -3.30 4.14 21.20
CA GLY A 24 -2.24 3.47 21.96
C GLY A 24 -1.33 2.62 21.05
N LEU A 25 -1.92 1.86 20.12
CA LEU A 25 -1.15 1.07 19.16
C LEU A 25 -0.41 1.95 18.14
N SER A 26 -1.02 3.03 17.64
CA SER A 26 -0.32 3.98 16.74
C SER A 26 0.91 4.61 17.41
N TRP A 27 0.79 5.08 18.65
CA TRP A 27 1.93 5.63 19.39
C TRP A 27 2.97 4.57 19.75
N ALA A 28 2.55 3.33 20.05
CA ALA A 28 3.48 2.23 20.26
C ALA A 28 4.32 1.93 19.01
N ILE A 29 3.74 2.02 17.80
CA ILE A 29 4.49 1.87 16.54
C ILE A 29 5.53 3.00 16.38
N VAL A 30 5.15 4.24 16.68
CA VAL A 30 6.08 5.37 16.65
C VAL A 30 7.23 5.14 17.63
N LEU A 31 6.92 4.85 18.89
CA LEU A 31 7.91 4.62 19.95
C LEU A 31 8.85 3.47 19.60
N LEU A 32 8.32 2.30 19.22
CA LEU A 32 9.12 1.13 18.86
C LEU A 32 9.97 1.38 17.63
N SER A 33 9.48 2.17 16.66
CA SER A 33 10.29 2.59 15.51
C SER A 33 11.47 3.47 15.91
N LEU A 34 11.27 4.44 16.81
CA LEU A 34 12.33 5.31 17.32
C LEU A 34 13.34 4.53 18.15
N VAL A 35 12.87 3.64 19.03
CA VAL A 35 13.74 2.76 19.83
C VAL A 35 14.53 1.82 18.93
N LEU A 36 13.95 1.30 17.85
CA LEU A 36 14.67 0.46 16.88
C LEU A 36 15.77 1.24 16.15
N LEU A 37 15.55 2.53 15.83
CA LEU A 37 16.60 3.39 15.26
C LEU A 37 17.77 3.60 16.22
N LEU A 38 17.49 3.74 17.52
CA LEU A 38 18.52 3.85 18.56
C LEU A 38 19.24 2.51 18.80
N TYR A 39 18.52 1.40 18.67
CA TYR A 39 19.00 0.05 18.98
C TYR A 39 18.77 -0.95 17.83
N PRO A 40 19.38 -0.73 16.65
CA PRO A 40 19.08 -1.49 15.42
C PRO A 40 19.50 -2.97 15.48
N ARG A 41 20.20 -3.37 16.55
CA ARG A 41 20.65 -4.75 16.78
C ARG A 41 19.70 -5.60 17.63
N ARG A 42 18.67 -4.99 18.21
CA ARG A 42 17.74 -5.68 19.14
C ARG A 42 16.56 -6.31 18.38
N THR A 43 16.68 -7.60 18.05
CA THR A 43 15.62 -8.37 17.36
C THR A 43 14.27 -8.30 18.09
N GLY A 44 14.26 -8.34 19.44
CA GLY A 44 13.02 -8.25 20.21
C GLY A 44 12.21 -6.96 19.95
N ILE A 45 12.89 -5.82 19.74
CA ILE A 45 12.21 -4.54 19.44
C ILE A 45 11.60 -4.58 18.03
N LEU A 46 12.30 -5.18 17.06
CA LEU A 46 11.74 -5.41 15.72
C LEU A 46 10.49 -6.30 15.79
N LEU A 47 10.54 -7.40 16.53
CA LEU A 47 9.40 -8.31 16.66
C LEU A 47 8.22 -7.63 17.38
N ALA A 48 8.48 -6.85 18.43
CA ALA A 48 7.45 -6.07 19.10
C ALA A 48 6.79 -5.07 18.13
N LEU A 49 7.59 -4.32 17.33
CA LEU A 49 7.08 -3.39 16.34
C LEU A 49 6.17 -4.09 15.32
N VAL A 50 6.58 -5.27 14.85
CA VAL A 50 5.84 -6.09 13.90
C VAL A 50 4.52 -6.59 14.49
N VAL A 51 4.54 -7.10 15.73
CA VAL A 51 3.32 -7.55 16.43
C VAL A 51 2.34 -6.40 16.62
N VAL A 52 2.79 -5.26 17.15
CA VAL A 52 1.93 -4.08 17.35
C VAL A 52 1.35 -3.59 16.02
N SER A 53 2.15 -3.60 14.95
CA SER A 53 1.68 -3.23 13.60
C SER A 53 0.59 -4.18 13.09
N LEU A 54 0.70 -5.48 13.35
CA LEU A 54 -0.32 -6.47 12.98
C LEU A 54 -1.58 -6.36 13.83
N LEU A 55 -1.45 -6.09 15.14
CA LEU A 55 -2.58 -5.82 16.02
C LEU A 55 -3.36 -4.59 15.53
N LEU A 56 -2.65 -3.51 15.18
CA LEU A 56 -3.28 -2.32 14.61
C LEU A 56 -3.95 -2.62 13.26
N TYR A 57 -3.31 -3.40 12.39
CA TYR A 57 -3.94 -3.85 11.14
C TYR A 57 -5.22 -4.68 11.41
N GLY A 58 -5.19 -5.57 12.41
CA GLY A 58 -6.34 -6.38 12.82
C GLY A 58 -7.52 -5.56 13.34
N LEU A 59 -7.25 -4.48 14.08
CA LEU A 59 -8.27 -3.49 14.49
C LEU A 59 -8.79 -2.66 13.31
N ARG A 60 -7.97 -2.44 12.29
CA ARG A 60 -8.34 -1.70 11.08
C ARG A 60 -9.20 -2.51 10.11
N LEU A 61 -9.26 -3.84 10.23
CA LEU A 61 -10.04 -4.67 9.31
C LEU A 61 -11.53 -4.29 9.35
N PRO A 62 -12.19 -4.13 8.19
CA PRO A 62 -11.69 -4.32 6.82
C PRO A 62 -10.75 -3.20 6.31
N VAL A 63 -9.64 -3.56 5.64
CA VAL A 63 -8.66 -2.61 5.07
C VAL A 63 -8.63 -2.65 3.53
N ALA A 64 -9.07 -1.57 2.88
CA ALA A 64 -9.02 -1.42 1.42
C ALA A 64 -7.61 -1.11 0.87
N SER A 65 -6.76 -0.48 1.68
CA SER A 65 -5.44 -0.03 1.26
C SER A 65 -4.48 -1.19 0.95
N ASN A 66 -3.98 -1.21 -0.30
CA ASN A 66 -3.04 -2.21 -0.80
C ASN A 66 -1.71 -2.19 -0.02
N ASN A 67 -1.16 -1.01 0.27
CA ASN A 67 0.12 -0.86 0.96
C ASN A 67 0.06 -1.30 2.44
N LYS A 68 -1.05 -1.05 3.15
CA LYS A 68 -1.24 -1.58 4.52
C LYS A 68 -1.31 -3.10 4.52
N THR A 69 -1.94 -3.67 3.49
CA THR A 69 -2.07 -5.13 3.34
C THR A 69 -0.73 -5.78 3.00
N ILE A 70 0.06 -5.23 2.06
CA ILE A 70 1.43 -5.70 1.80
C ILE A 70 2.29 -5.60 3.06
N THR A 71 2.15 -4.52 3.84
CA THR A 71 2.88 -4.34 5.11
C THR A 71 2.50 -5.43 6.12
N ALA A 72 1.21 -5.77 6.25
CA ALA A 72 0.75 -6.85 7.12
C ALA A 72 1.31 -8.21 6.67
N VAL A 73 1.30 -8.49 5.37
CA VAL A 73 1.85 -9.74 4.79
C VAL A 73 3.37 -9.82 5.03
N MET A 74 4.09 -8.72 4.85
CA MET A 74 5.52 -8.63 5.15
C MET A 74 5.80 -8.88 6.64
N ASN A 75 5.02 -8.25 7.52
CA ASN A 75 5.11 -8.42 8.97
C ASN A 75 4.83 -9.87 9.40
N LEU A 76 3.83 -10.52 8.80
CA LEU A 76 3.56 -11.95 9.03
C LEU A 76 4.74 -12.82 8.59
N GLY A 77 5.35 -12.52 7.43
CA GLY A 77 6.56 -13.18 6.97
C GLY A 77 7.74 -13.02 7.94
N ILE A 78 7.92 -11.84 8.53
CA ILE A 78 8.93 -11.59 9.58
C ILE A 78 8.65 -12.45 10.82
N LEU A 79 7.41 -12.49 11.30
CA LEU A 79 7.06 -13.29 12.49
C LEU A 79 7.26 -14.78 12.26
N LEU A 80 6.83 -15.32 11.12
CA LEU A 80 7.02 -16.74 10.82
C LEU A 80 8.51 -17.09 10.63
N SER A 81 9.29 -16.20 10.03
CA SER A 81 10.76 -16.33 9.96
C SER A 81 11.37 -16.42 11.34
N ALA A 82 11.03 -15.47 12.21
CA ALA A 82 11.50 -15.44 13.59
C ALA A 82 11.05 -16.67 14.38
N ALA A 83 9.79 -17.11 14.24
CA ALA A 83 9.27 -18.29 14.90
C ALA A 83 10.01 -19.56 14.46
N SER A 84 10.26 -19.73 13.16
CA SER A 84 10.99 -20.89 12.63
C SER A 84 12.42 -21.01 13.16
N LEU A 85 13.08 -19.86 13.37
CA LEU A 85 14.43 -19.79 13.92
C LEU A 85 14.44 -19.87 15.44
N TYR A 86 13.41 -19.33 16.11
CA TYR A 86 13.24 -19.41 17.55
C TYR A 86 13.13 -20.87 18.03
N VAL A 87 12.39 -21.71 17.30
CA VAL A 87 12.27 -23.16 17.59
C VAL A 87 13.65 -23.84 17.67
N LYS A 88 14.65 -23.35 16.91
CA LYS A 88 16.02 -23.87 16.93
C LYS A 88 16.91 -23.19 17.98
N ALA A 89 16.66 -21.92 18.27
CA ALA A 89 17.53 -21.09 19.10
C ALA A 89 17.17 -21.09 20.61
N ALA A 90 15.97 -21.55 20.97
CA ALA A 90 15.42 -21.60 22.34
C ALA A 90 15.30 -20.24 23.07
N SER A 91 15.77 -19.13 22.49
CA SER A 91 15.57 -17.76 23.00
C SER A 91 15.56 -16.74 21.86
N ILE A 92 14.88 -15.59 22.07
CA ILE A 92 14.82 -14.50 21.07
C ILE A 92 16.20 -13.87 20.85
N ALA A 93 17.01 -13.77 21.90
CA ALA A 93 18.36 -13.21 21.83
C ALA A 93 19.33 -14.08 21.01
N ALA A 94 19.07 -15.39 20.96
CA ALA A 94 19.89 -16.35 20.23
C ALA A 94 19.45 -16.56 18.76
N ILE A 95 18.40 -15.88 18.29
CA ILE A 95 17.97 -15.97 16.88
C ILE A 95 19.11 -15.50 15.97
N ASP A 96 19.54 -16.36 15.05
CA ASP A 96 20.50 -15.99 14.01
C ASP A 96 19.90 -14.92 13.09
N ARG A 97 20.44 -13.70 13.21
CA ARG A 97 19.99 -12.53 12.48
C ARG A 97 20.35 -12.59 11.00
N VAL A 98 21.41 -13.31 10.64
CA VAL A 98 21.81 -13.49 9.23
C VAL A 98 20.83 -14.44 8.55
N ALA A 99 20.48 -15.56 9.19
CA ALA A 99 19.43 -16.44 8.71
C ALA A 99 18.07 -15.73 8.62
N LEU A 100 17.70 -14.96 9.66
CA LEU A 100 16.46 -14.17 9.67
C LEU A 100 16.42 -13.17 8.51
N TYR A 101 17.50 -12.41 8.30
CA TYR A 101 17.61 -11.49 7.18
C TYR A 101 17.49 -12.21 5.83
N GLY A 102 18.13 -13.38 5.69
CA GLY A 102 18.03 -14.21 4.49
C GLY A 102 16.59 -14.62 4.16
N GLN A 103 15.81 -15.05 5.16
CA GLN A 103 14.40 -15.44 4.98
C GLN A 103 13.51 -14.24 4.64
N ILE A 104 13.64 -13.14 5.40
CA ILE A 104 12.88 -11.90 5.21
C ILE A 104 13.12 -11.29 3.83
N ARG A 105 14.35 -11.36 3.31
CA ARG A 105 14.70 -10.91 1.96
C ARG A 105 13.93 -11.63 0.87
N VAL A 106 13.71 -12.93 1.02
CA VAL A 106 12.92 -13.72 0.06
C VAL A 106 11.46 -13.30 0.07
N VAL A 107 10.89 -13.10 1.26
CA VAL A 107 9.52 -12.57 1.42
C VAL A 107 9.40 -11.21 0.75
N ALA A 108 10.28 -10.26 1.07
CA ALA A 108 10.27 -8.91 0.49
C ALA A 108 10.34 -8.93 -1.03
N ARG A 109 11.24 -9.74 -1.60
CA ARG A 109 11.40 -9.90 -3.04
C ARG A 109 10.17 -10.52 -3.69
N ALA A 110 9.57 -11.54 -3.07
CA ALA A 110 8.33 -12.14 -3.56
C ALA A 110 7.19 -11.11 -3.56
N LEU A 111 7.05 -10.30 -2.51
CA LEU A 111 6.02 -9.26 -2.43
C LEU A 111 6.19 -8.18 -3.50
N LEU A 112 7.42 -7.75 -3.80
CA LEU A 112 7.68 -6.86 -4.94
C LEU A 112 7.26 -7.50 -6.26
N ALA A 113 7.61 -8.76 -6.48
CA ALA A 113 7.25 -9.47 -7.71
C ALA A 113 5.73 -9.57 -7.87
N ILE A 114 5.01 -9.95 -6.81
CA ILE A 114 3.55 -10.02 -6.78
C ILE A 114 2.95 -8.65 -7.09
N MET A 115 3.47 -7.60 -6.45
CA MET A 115 3.00 -6.23 -6.64
C MET A 115 3.16 -5.78 -8.10
N TYR A 116 4.32 -5.98 -8.72
CA TYR A 116 4.53 -5.60 -10.12
C TYR A 116 3.75 -6.47 -11.10
N PHE A 117 3.63 -7.77 -10.82
CA PHE A 117 2.82 -8.67 -11.64
C PHE A 117 1.37 -8.19 -11.70
N TYR A 118 0.74 -7.98 -10.54
CA TYR A 118 -0.64 -7.50 -10.48
C TYR A 118 -0.78 -6.04 -10.90
N GLY A 119 0.26 -5.23 -10.66
CA GLY A 119 0.37 -3.87 -11.18
C GLY A 119 0.17 -3.85 -12.70
N ILE A 120 0.84 -4.73 -13.43
CA ILE A 120 0.68 -4.90 -14.88
C ILE A 120 -0.64 -5.58 -15.20
N PHE A 121 -0.90 -6.74 -14.60
CA PHE A 121 -2.01 -7.61 -14.96
C PHE A 121 -3.35 -6.87 -14.85
N HIS A 122 -3.61 -6.20 -13.73
CA HIS A 122 -4.83 -5.43 -13.54
C HIS A 122 -4.96 -4.25 -14.52
N LYS A 123 -3.85 -3.70 -15.02
CA LYS A 123 -3.82 -2.58 -15.99
C LYS A 123 -4.05 -3.03 -17.44
N ILE A 124 -4.00 -4.33 -17.74
CA ILE A 124 -4.32 -4.88 -19.08
C ILE A 124 -5.85 -4.84 -19.30
N ASN A 125 -6.41 -3.64 -19.40
CA ASN A 125 -7.82 -3.38 -19.60
C ASN A 125 -8.04 -2.15 -20.49
N THR A 126 -9.23 -2.06 -21.08
CA THR A 126 -9.58 -1.01 -22.06
C THR A 126 -9.53 0.40 -21.48
N ASP A 127 -9.98 0.59 -20.23
CA ASP A 127 -10.06 1.92 -19.61
C ASP A 127 -8.67 2.45 -19.22
N PHE A 128 -7.75 1.60 -18.77
CA PHE A 128 -6.38 2.02 -18.45
C PHE A 128 -5.58 2.47 -19.68
N LEU A 129 -5.87 1.88 -20.84
CA LEU A 129 -5.26 2.25 -22.12
C LEU A 129 -5.91 3.48 -22.78
N ASN A 130 -7.02 3.97 -22.24
CA ASN A 130 -7.72 5.14 -22.77
C ASN A 130 -7.21 6.43 -22.09
N PRO A 131 -6.52 7.34 -22.82
CA PRO A 131 -5.94 8.55 -22.25
C PRO A 131 -6.97 9.55 -21.70
N SER A 132 -8.26 9.39 -21.99
CA SER A 132 -9.33 10.25 -21.44
C SER A 132 -9.71 9.89 -19.99
N VAL A 133 -9.45 8.65 -19.56
CA VAL A 133 -9.87 8.16 -18.23
C VAL A 133 -8.79 7.41 -17.45
N SER A 134 -7.65 7.12 -18.08
CA SER A 134 -6.59 6.33 -17.49
C SER A 134 -6.10 6.93 -16.18
N CYS A 135 -5.96 6.09 -15.17
CA CYS A 135 -5.36 6.48 -13.91
C CYS A 135 -3.90 6.94 -14.04
N ALA A 136 -3.15 6.45 -15.02
CA ALA A 136 -1.80 6.96 -15.28
C ALA A 136 -1.84 8.44 -15.72
N VAL A 137 -2.86 8.81 -16.49
CA VAL A 137 -3.10 10.21 -16.88
C VAL A 137 -3.52 11.06 -15.68
N GLY A 138 -4.34 10.51 -14.78
CA GLY A 138 -4.70 11.16 -13.51
C GLY A 138 -3.47 11.54 -12.66
N LEU A 139 -2.42 10.72 -12.68
CA LEU A 139 -1.14 11.01 -12.02
C LEU A 139 -0.25 11.98 -12.82
N TYR A 140 -0.30 11.91 -14.15
CA TYR A 140 0.48 12.77 -15.04
C TYR A 140 0.01 14.23 -15.02
N VAL A 141 -1.30 14.47 -15.08
CA VAL A 141 -1.87 15.83 -15.23
C VAL A 141 -1.38 16.79 -14.14
N PRO A 142 -1.41 16.46 -12.85
CA PRO A 142 -0.89 17.34 -11.79
C PRO A 142 0.61 17.64 -11.92
N LEU A 143 1.40 16.67 -12.39
CA LEU A 143 2.85 16.83 -12.59
C LEU A 143 3.18 17.71 -13.81
N ALA A 144 2.35 17.63 -14.85
CA ALA A 144 2.55 18.33 -16.11
C ALA A 144 2.00 19.77 -16.10
N ARG A 145 0.99 20.05 -15.28
CA ARG A 145 0.31 21.35 -15.18
C ARG A 145 1.25 22.54 -14.94
N PRO A 146 2.26 22.48 -14.05
CA PRO A 146 3.19 23.60 -13.86
C PRO A 146 3.98 23.99 -15.12
N PHE A 147 4.02 23.10 -16.11
CA PHE A 147 4.73 23.29 -17.39
C PHE A 147 3.78 23.55 -18.57
N GLY A 148 2.46 23.61 -18.35
CA GLY A 148 1.46 23.76 -19.42
C GLY A 148 1.35 22.53 -20.34
N LEU A 149 1.67 21.33 -19.84
CA LEU A 149 1.71 20.09 -20.62
C LEU A 149 0.58 19.10 -20.26
N GLU A 150 -0.37 19.48 -19.41
CA GLU A 150 -1.45 18.61 -18.91
C GLU A 150 -2.36 18.01 -20.00
N ASP A 151 -2.54 18.74 -21.11
CA ASP A 151 -3.36 18.32 -22.25
C ASP A 151 -2.54 17.70 -23.38
N ASN A 152 -1.23 17.56 -23.19
CA ASN A 152 -0.37 16.94 -24.20
C ASN A 152 -0.68 15.44 -24.35
N LEU A 153 -1.23 15.06 -25.50
CA LEU A 153 -1.61 13.68 -25.81
C LEU A 153 -0.42 12.70 -25.76
N PHE A 154 0.75 13.13 -26.22
CA PHE A 154 1.96 12.32 -26.16
C PHE A 154 2.37 12.05 -24.70
N GLY A 155 2.32 13.06 -23.83
CA GLY A 155 2.59 12.91 -22.39
C GLY A 155 1.61 11.95 -21.71
N ARG A 156 0.33 12.00 -22.09
CA ARG A 156 -0.71 11.09 -21.58
C ARG A 156 -0.43 9.63 -21.96
N TYR A 157 -0.13 9.35 -23.23
CA TYR A 157 0.24 8.00 -23.67
C TYR A 157 1.58 7.55 -23.06
N LEU A 158 2.55 8.45 -22.94
CA LEU A 158 3.82 8.16 -22.30
C LEU A 158 3.61 7.70 -20.86
N ALA A 159 2.74 8.34 -20.09
CA ALA A 159 2.42 7.92 -18.72
C ALA A 159 1.83 6.50 -18.67
N ILE A 160 0.91 6.17 -19.59
CA ILE A 160 0.29 4.83 -19.71
C ILE A 160 1.36 3.78 -20.01
N TYR A 161 2.11 3.95 -21.10
CA TYR A 161 3.07 2.95 -21.56
C TYR A 161 4.32 2.87 -20.68
N ALA A 162 4.79 3.99 -20.14
CA ALA A 162 5.91 3.99 -19.20
C ALA A 162 5.58 3.16 -17.95
N THR A 163 4.32 3.18 -17.47
CA THR A 163 3.91 2.35 -16.36
C THR A 163 4.12 0.86 -16.66
N PHE A 164 3.65 0.37 -17.81
CA PHE A 164 3.87 -1.03 -18.22
C PHE A 164 5.34 -1.37 -18.37
N VAL A 165 6.11 -0.52 -19.06
CA VAL A 165 7.52 -0.76 -19.33
C VAL A 165 8.33 -0.78 -18.04
N ILE A 166 8.12 0.20 -17.15
CA ILE A 166 8.83 0.30 -15.88
C ILE A 166 8.49 -0.89 -14.98
N GLU A 167 7.21 -1.23 -14.83
CA GLU A 167 6.79 -2.37 -13.99
C GLU A 167 7.32 -3.70 -14.56
N ALA A 168 7.33 -3.87 -15.88
CA ALA A 168 7.85 -5.07 -16.54
C ALA A 168 9.38 -5.21 -16.38
N ILE A 169 10.11 -4.11 -16.56
CA ILE A 169 11.55 -4.08 -16.30
C ILE A 169 11.80 -4.38 -14.81
N ALA A 170 11.04 -3.78 -13.90
CA ALA A 170 11.20 -3.95 -12.46
C ALA A 170 11.05 -5.43 -12.04
N ILE A 171 10.02 -6.15 -12.52
CA ILE A 171 9.82 -7.56 -12.18
C ILE A 171 10.90 -8.47 -12.80
N ILE A 172 11.29 -8.26 -14.05
CA ILE A 172 12.31 -9.08 -14.73
C ILE A 172 13.68 -8.86 -14.08
N ALA A 173 14.06 -7.59 -13.88
CA ALA A 173 15.35 -7.21 -13.28
C ALA A 173 15.48 -7.67 -11.82
N LEU A 174 14.35 -7.85 -11.11
CA LEU A 174 14.36 -8.33 -9.72
C LEU A 174 15.00 -9.72 -9.56
N TYR A 175 14.87 -10.56 -10.59
CA TYR A 175 15.44 -11.91 -10.62
C TYR A 175 16.66 -12.03 -11.54
N TRP A 176 16.81 -11.12 -12.51
CA TRP A 176 17.96 -11.11 -13.41
C TRP A 176 19.10 -10.23 -12.88
N LYS A 177 20.06 -10.86 -12.20
CA LYS A 177 21.20 -10.18 -11.53
C LYS A 177 21.93 -9.16 -12.42
N ARG A 178 22.11 -9.46 -13.71
CA ARG A 178 22.80 -8.59 -14.67
C ARG A 178 22.11 -7.24 -14.84
N TYR A 179 20.78 -7.23 -14.84
CA TYR A 179 19.97 -6.02 -15.06
C TYR A 179 19.33 -5.48 -13.79
N PHE A 180 19.62 -6.08 -12.62
CA PHE A 180 19.04 -5.69 -11.34
C PHE A 180 19.22 -4.19 -11.06
N ALA A 181 20.41 -3.63 -11.32
CA ALA A 181 20.68 -2.22 -11.09
C ALA A 181 19.74 -1.31 -11.90
N ILE A 182 19.51 -1.66 -13.18
CA ILE A 182 18.66 -0.88 -14.08
C ILE A 182 17.22 -0.88 -13.57
N GLY A 183 16.64 -2.06 -13.33
CA GLY A 183 15.26 -2.14 -12.85
C GLY A 183 15.09 -1.58 -11.45
N PHE A 184 16.11 -1.70 -10.59
CA PHE A 184 16.10 -1.09 -9.26
C PHE A 184 16.10 0.44 -9.33
N ILE A 185 17.01 1.05 -10.08
CA ILE A 185 17.08 2.52 -10.21
C ILE A 185 15.81 3.06 -10.87
N LEU A 186 15.34 2.42 -11.94
CA LEU A 186 14.13 2.81 -12.63
C LEU A 186 12.90 2.76 -11.70
N ALA A 187 12.79 1.69 -10.90
CA ALA A 187 11.74 1.57 -9.91
C ALA A 187 11.85 2.62 -8.79
N LEU A 188 13.06 2.94 -8.31
CA LEU A 188 13.26 3.99 -7.32
C LEU A 188 12.81 5.35 -7.83
N VAL A 189 13.19 5.72 -9.06
CA VAL A 189 12.77 6.98 -9.69
C VAL A 189 11.25 7.02 -9.83
N PHE A 190 10.65 5.95 -10.33
CA PHE A 190 9.20 5.84 -10.49
C PHE A 190 8.46 6.03 -9.14
N HIS A 191 8.87 5.30 -8.11
CA HIS A 191 8.26 5.41 -6.78
C HIS A 191 8.63 6.70 -6.04
N TYR A 192 9.71 7.39 -6.42
CA TYR A 192 10.02 8.74 -5.94
C TYR A 192 9.06 9.79 -6.51
N VAL A 193 8.76 9.71 -7.81
CA VAL A 193 7.92 10.69 -8.52
C VAL A 193 6.44 10.57 -8.16
N ILE A 194 5.92 9.36 -7.97
CA ILE A 194 4.47 9.14 -7.73
C ILE A 194 3.91 10.02 -6.60
N PRO A 195 4.50 10.08 -5.38
CA PRO A 195 3.97 10.92 -4.31
C PRO A 195 4.01 12.42 -4.59
N ILE A 196 4.88 12.88 -5.49
CA ILE A 196 5.00 14.29 -5.88
C ILE A 196 3.80 14.73 -6.73
N SER A 197 3.08 13.80 -7.36
CA SER A 197 1.87 14.11 -8.13
C SER A 197 0.74 14.73 -7.29
N ALA A 198 0.82 14.66 -5.96
CA ALA A 198 -0.21 15.15 -5.03
C ALA A 198 -1.62 14.57 -5.26
N TYR A 199 -1.75 13.52 -6.09
CA TYR A 199 -3.04 12.93 -6.44
C TYR A 199 -3.64 12.13 -5.27
N SER A 200 -2.79 11.48 -4.47
CA SER A 200 -3.19 10.77 -3.26
C SER A 200 -2.01 10.67 -2.28
N TRP A 201 -2.24 10.14 -1.08
CA TRP A 201 -1.20 9.90 -0.08
C TRP A 201 -0.34 8.68 -0.46
N TYR A 202 0.52 8.81 -1.48
CA TYR A 202 1.37 7.70 -1.93
C TYR A 202 2.67 7.54 -1.16
N MET A 203 3.00 8.47 -0.26
CA MET A 203 4.27 8.46 0.47
C MET A 203 4.44 7.20 1.32
N ASP A 204 3.36 6.68 1.90
CA ASP A 204 3.40 5.44 2.68
C ASP A 204 3.65 4.22 1.78
N PHE A 205 3.03 4.15 0.60
CA PHE A 205 3.27 3.13 -0.41
C PHE A 205 4.70 3.18 -0.96
N SER A 206 5.18 4.34 -1.41
CA SER A 206 6.54 4.48 -1.94
C SER A 206 7.60 4.17 -0.89
N SER A 207 7.40 4.60 0.37
CA SER A 207 8.32 4.26 1.46
C SER A 207 8.38 2.75 1.75
N LEU A 208 7.25 2.04 1.60
CA LEU A 208 7.19 0.58 1.70
C LEU A 208 7.96 -0.07 0.55
N VAL A 209 7.78 0.38 -0.68
CA VAL A 209 8.49 -0.17 -1.85
C VAL A 209 10.00 0.04 -1.72
N PHE A 210 10.44 1.22 -1.30
CA PHE A 210 11.85 1.49 -0.99
C PHE A 210 12.39 0.50 0.05
N ALA A 211 11.63 0.25 1.13
CA ALA A 211 12.03 -0.69 2.17
C ALA A 211 12.12 -2.14 1.64
N LEU A 212 11.16 -2.59 0.83
CA LEU A 212 11.18 -3.92 0.23
C LEU A 212 12.37 -4.09 -0.73
N TYR A 213 12.73 -3.05 -1.48
CA TYR A 213 13.90 -3.07 -2.33
C TYR A 213 15.21 -3.09 -1.55
N VAL A 214 15.32 -2.30 -0.48
CA VAL A 214 16.49 -2.34 0.44
C VAL A 214 16.70 -3.75 0.99
N LEU A 215 15.62 -4.49 1.27
CA LEU A 215 15.72 -5.89 1.66
C LEU A 215 16.11 -6.80 0.48
N SER A 216 15.79 -6.42 -0.75
CA SER A 216 16.00 -7.22 -1.95
C SER A 216 17.38 -7.02 -2.61
N ILE A 217 18.13 -5.94 -2.33
CA ILE A 217 19.47 -5.72 -2.93
C ILE A 217 20.47 -6.82 -2.51
N PRO A 218 21.47 -7.15 -3.35
CA PRO A 218 22.55 -8.09 -3.01
C PRO A 218 23.30 -7.77 -1.72
N VAL A 219 23.90 -8.79 -1.10
CA VAL A 219 24.62 -8.65 0.17
C VAL A 219 25.75 -7.63 0.12
N PRO A 220 26.59 -7.54 -0.95
CA PRO A 220 27.61 -6.50 -1.04
C PRO A 220 27.01 -5.09 -1.01
N ALA A 221 25.97 -4.86 -1.81
CA ALA A 221 25.23 -3.60 -1.82
C ALA A 221 24.60 -3.28 -0.44
N SER A 222 24.02 -4.28 0.23
CA SER A 222 23.48 -4.13 1.59
C SER A 222 24.55 -3.76 2.62
N ARG A 223 25.76 -4.36 2.53
CA ARG A 223 26.89 -4.00 3.39
C ARG A 223 27.38 -2.57 3.13
N SER A 224 27.45 -2.16 1.87
CA SER A 224 27.81 -0.78 1.48
C SER A 224 26.79 0.23 2.04
N LEU A 225 25.49 -0.03 1.86
CA LEU A 225 24.41 0.79 2.41
C LEU A 225 24.48 0.87 3.95
N TYR A 226 24.72 -0.26 4.61
CA TYR A 226 24.89 -0.31 6.07
C TYR A 226 26.12 0.50 6.51
N GLY A 227 27.22 0.43 5.79
CA GLY A 227 28.44 1.21 6.04
C GLY A 227 28.18 2.72 5.97
N ILE A 228 27.54 3.20 4.91
CA ILE A 228 27.15 4.61 4.74
C ILE A 228 26.25 5.06 5.90
N SER A 229 25.22 4.26 6.21
CA SER A 229 24.27 4.55 7.29
C SER A 229 24.95 4.59 8.66
N LEU A 230 25.89 3.66 8.90
CA LEU A 230 26.64 3.58 10.14
C LEU A 230 27.62 4.74 10.29
N ALA A 231 28.30 5.16 9.22
CA ALA A 231 29.20 6.30 9.23
C ALA A 231 28.45 7.59 9.59
N ALA A 232 27.32 7.86 8.92
CA ALA A 232 26.45 8.99 9.24
C ALA A 232 25.95 8.94 10.70
N ALA A 233 25.49 7.78 11.15
CA ALA A 233 25.04 7.60 12.54
C ALA A 233 26.17 7.78 13.55
N ASN A 234 27.38 7.32 13.26
CA ASN A 234 28.53 7.43 14.16
C ASN A 234 29.01 8.88 14.30
N GLY A 235 28.97 9.68 13.23
CA GLY A 235 29.26 11.12 13.31
C GLY A 235 28.32 11.83 14.29
N LEU A 236 27.02 11.57 14.19
CA LEU A 236 26.02 12.10 15.12
C LEU A 236 26.20 11.56 16.55
N ARG A 237 26.55 10.28 16.68
CA ARG A 237 26.78 9.64 17.98
C ARG A 237 27.99 10.17 18.72
N ALA A 238 29.05 10.51 18.01
CA ALA A 238 30.26 11.06 18.61
C ALA A 238 29.99 12.42 19.28
N GLN A 239 29.13 13.24 18.69
CA GLN A 239 28.80 14.57 19.21
C GLN A 239 27.69 14.56 20.26
N PHE A 240 26.63 13.75 20.07
CA PHE A 240 25.40 13.83 20.86
C PHE A 240 24.95 12.50 21.49
N GLY A 241 25.84 11.51 21.52
CA GLY A 241 25.51 10.15 21.97
C GLY A 241 24.46 9.46 21.09
N ARG A 242 23.87 8.36 21.57
CA ARG A 242 22.91 7.57 20.76
C ARG A 242 21.69 8.37 20.32
N VAL A 243 21.21 9.28 21.17
CA VAL A 243 20.03 10.12 20.86
C VAL A 243 20.29 11.04 19.68
N GLY A 244 21.55 11.41 19.42
CA GLY A 244 21.96 12.18 18.25
C GLY A 244 21.49 11.63 16.91
N THR A 245 21.30 10.30 16.78
CA THR A 245 20.78 9.72 15.52
C THR A 245 19.33 10.08 15.23
N LEU A 246 18.58 10.56 16.22
CA LEU A 246 17.19 11.02 16.05
C LEU A 246 17.10 12.51 15.72
N PHE A 247 18.17 13.29 15.95
CA PHE A 247 18.14 14.74 15.77
C PHE A 247 17.77 15.18 14.35
N PRO A 248 18.29 14.59 13.26
CA PRO A 248 17.87 14.99 11.92
C PRO A 248 16.36 14.78 11.70
N ALA A 249 15.81 13.67 12.19
CA ALA A 249 14.38 13.39 12.07
C ALA A 249 13.54 14.33 12.96
N ALA A 250 13.99 14.62 14.17
CA ALA A 250 13.32 15.55 15.08
C ALA A 250 13.33 16.98 14.52
N ALA A 251 14.47 17.47 14.03
CA ALA A 251 14.61 18.78 13.41
C ALA A 251 13.72 18.91 12.17
N LEU A 252 13.71 17.89 11.30
CA LEU A 252 12.82 17.84 10.14
C LEU A 252 11.35 17.86 10.56
N MET A 253 10.99 17.16 11.64
CA MET A 253 9.61 17.13 12.11
C MET A 253 9.17 18.47 12.71
N VAL A 254 10.02 19.11 13.51
CA VAL A 254 9.77 20.45 14.05
C VAL A 254 9.62 21.46 12.91
N PHE A 255 10.51 21.40 11.92
CA PHE A 255 10.42 22.24 10.73
C PHE A 255 9.10 22.01 9.97
N ALA A 256 8.74 20.76 9.70
CA ALA A 256 7.49 20.44 9.02
C ALA A 256 6.25 20.93 9.80
N ILE A 257 6.22 20.75 11.13
CA ILE A 257 5.13 21.27 11.97
C ILE A 257 5.08 22.80 11.90
N ALA A 258 6.22 23.47 12.02
CA ALA A 258 6.28 24.93 11.93
C ALA A 258 5.77 25.44 10.57
N VAL A 259 6.16 24.80 9.46
CA VAL A 259 5.67 25.16 8.12
C VAL A 259 4.16 24.91 7.99
N VAL A 260 3.64 23.78 8.48
CA VAL A 260 2.19 23.51 8.47
C VAL A 260 1.44 24.59 9.24
N LEU A 261 1.91 24.95 10.45
CA LEU A 261 1.27 26.00 11.26
C LEU A 261 1.34 27.37 10.58
N LEU A 262 2.48 27.73 9.99
CA LEU A 262 2.64 28.98 9.24
C LEU A 262 1.70 29.02 8.03
N LEU A 263 1.60 27.95 7.26
CA LEU A 263 0.69 27.87 6.11
C LEU A 263 -0.78 27.94 6.52
N ALA A 264 -1.15 27.26 7.61
CA ALA A 264 -2.51 27.30 8.14
C ALA A 264 -2.90 28.70 8.66
N LEU A 265 -1.94 29.44 9.21
CA LEU A 265 -2.15 30.82 9.65
C LEU A 265 -2.16 31.82 8.49
N ALA A 266 -1.32 31.62 7.47
CA ALA A 266 -1.21 32.51 6.31
C ALA A 266 -2.36 32.31 5.29
N HIS A 267 -2.94 31.11 5.23
CA HIS A 267 -4.00 30.73 4.28
C HIS A 267 -5.19 30.08 5.00
N PRO A 268 -5.91 30.82 5.87
CA PRO A 268 -7.01 30.28 6.67
C PRO A 268 -8.19 29.78 5.82
N GLU A 269 -8.30 30.22 4.56
CA GLU A 269 -9.30 29.74 3.59
C GLU A 269 -9.02 28.32 3.09
N ARG A 270 -7.82 27.78 3.31
CA ARG A 270 -7.43 26.42 2.91
C ARG A 270 -7.59 25.46 4.07
N SER A 271 -8.03 24.23 3.77
CA SER A 271 -8.14 23.19 4.79
C SER A 271 -6.78 22.82 5.37
N PHE A 272 -6.72 22.60 6.68
CA PHE A 272 -5.53 22.10 7.38
C PHE A 272 -4.94 20.83 6.74
N ASP A 273 -5.80 19.90 6.32
CA ASP A 273 -5.38 18.65 5.65
C ASP A 273 -4.58 18.90 4.37
N MET A 274 -4.92 19.94 3.61
CA MET A 274 -4.18 20.33 2.40
C MET A 274 -2.77 20.82 2.76
N ALA A 275 -2.64 21.68 3.78
CA ALA A 275 -1.34 22.16 4.25
C ALA A 275 -0.45 21.01 4.74
N VAL A 276 -1.01 20.10 5.54
CA VAL A 276 -0.32 18.88 5.99
C VAL A 276 0.14 18.06 4.78
N HIS A 277 -0.76 17.78 3.83
CA HIS A 277 -0.43 16.99 2.64
C HIS A 277 0.72 17.62 1.85
N SER A 278 0.66 18.92 1.56
CA SER A 278 1.71 19.64 0.83
C SER A 278 3.07 19.61 1.53
N VAL A 279 3.10 19.81 2.85
CA VAL A 279 4.35 19.75 3.62
C VAL A 279 4.92 18.33 3.64
N TRP A 280 4.07 17.32 3.75
CA TRP A 280 4.54 15.93 3.69
C TRP A 280 5.09 15.54 2.32
N ILE A 281 4.56 16.08 1.22
CA ILE A 281 5.18 15.94 -0.11
C ILE A 281 6.60 16.53 -0.10
N LEU A 282 6.80 17.71 0.49
CA LEU A 282 8.14 18.30 0.62
C LEU A 282 9.07 17.42 1.47
N VAL A 283 8.58 16.90 2.61
CA VAL A 283 9.32 15.95 3.45
C VAL A 283 9.72 14.71 2.64
N TRP A 284 8.81 14.17 1.82
CA TRP A 284 9.10 13.06 0.92
C TRP A 284 10.14 13.43 -0.14
N SER A 285 10.03 14.58 -0.78
CA SER A 285 11.00 15.04 -1.79
C SER A 285 12.42 15.08 -1.19
N VAL A 286 12.57 15.52 0.06
CA VAL A 286 13.87 15.52 0.75
C VAL A 286 14.29 14.11 1.17
N VAL A 287 13.48 13.42 1.97
CA VAL A 287 13.86 12.11 2.58
C VAL A 287 13.90 11.00 1.53
N GLY A 288 12.88 10.93 0.67
CA GLY A 288 12.80 10.03 -0.46
C GLY A 288 13.90 10.32 -1.49
N GLY A 289 14.21 11.60 -1.73
CA GLY A 289 15.29 12.01 -2.64
C GLY A 289 16.67 11.57 -2.14
N VAL A 290 16.99 11.83 -0.86
CA VAL A 290 18.22 11.34 -0.23
C VAL A 290 18.30 9.81 -0.27
N ALA A 291 17.21 9.12 0.07
CA ALA A 291 17.17 7.67 0.01
C ALA A 291 17.41 7.16 -1.43
N MET A 292 16.75 7.76 -2.44
CA MET A 292 16.93 7.42 -3.85
C MET A 292 18.38 7.62 -4.30
N ILE A 293 19.01 8.75 -3.94
CA ILE A 293 20.41 9.05 -4.29
C ILE A 293 21.35 8.02 -3.66
N VAL A 294 21.23 7.78 -2.35
CA VAL A 294 22.10 6.83 -1.64
C VAL A 294 21.92 5.42 -2.20
N LEU A 295 20.69 4.99 -2.45
CA LEU A 295 20.42 3.66 -3.00
C LEU A 295 20.91 3.52 -4.44
N THR A 296 20.76 4.56 -5.26
CA THR A 296 21.29 4.60 -6.64
C THR A 296 22.81 4.55 -6.62
N TYR A 297 23.46 5.33 -5.76
CA TYR A 297 24.92 5.28 -5.58
C TYR A 297 25.39 3.87 -5.19
N VAL A 298 24.76 3.27 -4.18
CA VAL A 298 25.07 1.90 -3.75
C VAL A 298 24.87 0.90 -4.89
N ALA A 299 23.81 1.05 -5.69
CA ALA A 299 23.54 0.20 -6.82
C ALA A 299 24.65 0.30 -7.88
N LEU A 300 25.02 1.52 -8.28
CA LEU A 300 26.04 1.75 -9.30
C LEU A 300 27.44 1.26 -8.87
N GLN A 301 27.75 1.30 -7.57
CA GLN A 301 29.06 0.88 -7.05
C GLN A 301 29.19 -0.64 -6.84
N ASN A 302 28.07 -1.35 -6.65
CA ASN A 302 28.10 -2.75 -6.20
C ASN A 302 27.44 -3.73 -7.17
N LEU A 303 26.89 -3.26 -8.30
CA LEU A 303 26.15 -4.07 -9.25
C LEU A 303 26.70 -3.92 -10.68
N PRO A 304 26.65 -4.99 -11.50
CA PRO A 304 26.16 -6.33 -11.18
C PRO A 304 27.12 -7.08 -10.24
N CYS A 305 26.60 -7.84 -9.27
CA CYS A 305 27.44 -8.69 -8.42
C CYS A 305 27.83 -9.96 -9.17
N ASP A 306 29.03 -10.47 -8.88
CA ASP A 306 29.46 -11.81 -9.29
C ASP A 306 28.51 -12.90 -8.78
N ASN A 307 28.47 -14.01 -9.51
CA ASN A 307 27.63 -15.16 -9.19
C ASN A 307 28.11 -15.88 -7.92
N VAL A 308 27.71 -15.35 -6.76
CA VAL A 308 27.80 -16.10 -5.51
C VAL A 308 26.56 -16.99 -5.42
N SER A 309 26.77 -18.30 -5.37
CA SER A 309 25.72 -19.26 -5.02
C SER A 309 25.20 -18.94 -3.62
N ALA A 310 23.95 -18.49 -3.53
CA ALA A 310 23.28 -18.32 -2.25
C ALA A 310 22.68 -19.67 -1.84
N PRO A 311 22.68 -20.03 -0.54
CA PRO A 311 21.95 -21.18 -0.04
C PRO A 311 20.48 -21.10 -0.45
N ARG A 312 19.88 -22.23 -0.82
CA ARG A 312 18.44 -22.28 -1.12
C ARG A 312 17.65 -21.93 0.14
N PRO A 313 16.75 -20.94 0.10
CA PRO A 313 15.92 -20.62 1.25
C PRO A 313 14.94 -21.79 1.53
N PRO A 314 14.50 -21.96 2.78
CA PRO A 314 13.53 -23.01 3.11
C PRO A 314 12.19 -22.71 2.46
N ALA A 315 11.55 -23.71 1.84
CA ALA A 315 10.35 -23.52 0.99
C ALA A 315 9.19 -22.80 1.68
N TRP A 316 9.05 -22.94 3.00
CA TRP A 316 7.97 -22.29 3.76
C TRP A 316 7.98 -20.76 3.65
N VAL A 317 9.11 -20.11 3.36
CA VAL A 317 9.17 -18.63 3.22
C VAL A 317 8.28 -18.11 2.09
N TYR A 318 7.92 -18.98 1.14
CA TYR A 318 7.02 -18.65 0.04
C TYR A 318 5.54 -18.82 0.41
N PHE A 319 5.21 -19.42 1.55
CA PHE A 319 3.83 -19.68 1.96
C PHE A 319 3.01 -18.39 2.08
N VAL A 320 3.51 -17.41 2.85
CA VAL A 320 2.80 -16.14 3.06
C VAL A 320 2.67 -15.32 1.77
N PRO A 321 3.74 -15.07 0.99
CA PRO A 321 3.60 -14.45 -0.32
C PRO A 321 2.70 -15.23 -1.28
N GLY A 322 2.73 -16.57 -1.26
CA GLY A 322 1.88 -17.42 -2.09
C GLY A 322 0.40 -17.24 -1.78
N LEU A 323 0.02 -17.27 -0.49
CA LEU A 323 -1.36 -16.96 -0.08
C LEU A 323 -1.77 -15.54 -0.48
N PHE A 324 -0.86 -14.58 -0.37
CA PHE A 324 -1.13 -13.22 -0.79
C PHE A 324 -1.34 -13.11 -2.31
N PHE A 325 -0.51 -13.79 -3.11
CA PHE A 325 -0.69 -13.87 -4.56
C PHE A 325 -2.07 -14.43 -4.93
N LEU A 326 -2.53 -15.49 -4.26
CA LEU A 326 -3.87 -16.04 -4.46
C LEU A 326 -4.96 -15.05 -4.03
N SER A 327 -4.77 -14.33 -2.92
CA SER A 327 -5.71 -13.30 -2.48
C SER A 327 -5.85 -12.17 -3.51
N CYS A 328 -4.84 -11.87 -4.31
CA CYS A 328 -4.92 -10.84 -5.35
C CYS A 328 -5.71 -11.28 -6.58
N LEU A 329 -5.98 -12.58 -6.76
CA LEU A 329 -6.89 -13.10 -7.79
C LEU A 329 -8.37 -12.81 -7.47
N SER A 330 -8.68 -12.31 -6.26
CA SER A 330 -10.05 -12.11 -5.78
C SER A 330 -11.00 -11.40 -6.77
N PRO A 331 -10.60 -10.33 -7.49
CA PRO A 331 -11.48 -9.66 -8.44
C PRO A 331 -11.95 -10.59 -9.56
N TYR A 332 -11.13 -11.56 -9.96
CA TYR A 332 -11.40 -12.45 -11.08
C TYR A 332 -12.19 -13.69 -10.70
N VAL A 333 -12.08 -14.13 -9.44
CA VAL A 333 -12.82 -15.29 -8.94
C VAL A 333 -14.14 -14.91 -8.27
N GLY A 334 -14.54 -13.63 -8.33
CA GLY A 334 -15.83 -13.17 -7.79
C GLY A 334 -15.84 -12.90 -6.28
N LEU A 335 -14.66 -12.73 -5.67
CA LEU A 335 -14.49 -12.29 -4.27
C LEU A 335 -14.25 -10.77 -4.22
N LYS A 336 -13.53 -10.27 -3.22
CA LYS A 336 -13.25 -8.83 -3.02
C LYS A 336 -12.65 -8.16 -4.26
N THR A 337 -13.03 -6.89 -4.47
CA THR A 337 -12.47 -6.05 -5.53
C THR A 337 -11.46 -5.04 -5.00
N GLU A 338 -11.42 -4.81 -3.69
CA GLU A 338 -10.45 -3.96 -3.00
C GLU A 338 -9.37 -4.78 -2.30
N SER A 339 -8.23 -4.14 -1.98
CA SER A 339 -7.13 -4.79 -1.27
C SER A 339 -6.57 -6.02 -2.01
N SER A 340 -6.57 -5.96 -3.35
CA SER A 340 -6.12 -7.02 -4.26
C SER A 340 -4.95 -6.57 -5.16
N ILE A 341 -4.28 -5.45 -4.85
CA ILE A 341 -3.29 -4.80 -5.71
C ILE A 341 -3.90 -4.24 -7.00
N ASN A 342 -5.20 -3.95 -7.02
CA ASN A 342 -5.92 -3.24 -8.09
C ASN A 342 -5.46 -1.78 -8.35
N MET A 343 -4.27 -1.40 -7.86
CA MET A 343 -3.59 -0.10 -7.82
C MET A 343 -3.86 0.83 -9.02
N PHE A 344 -4.89 1.67 -8.94
CA PHE A 344 -5.11 2.71 -9.95
C PHE A 344 -5.12 2.12 -11.36
N SER A 345 -5.82 1.01 -11.50
CA SER A 345 -5.80 0.18 -12.70
C SER A 345 -6.99 0.44 -13.62
N ASN A 346 -7.98 1.24 -13.22
CA ASN A 346 -9.28 1.32 -13.88
C ASN A 346 -10.04 -0.03 -13.98
N LEU A 347 -9.57 -1.09 -13.30
CA LEU A 347 -10.16 -2.42 -13.40
C LEU A 347 -11.65 -2.40 -13.02
N HIS A 348 -12.44 -3.12 -13.80
CA HIS A 348 -13.82 -3.47 -13.53
C HIS A 348 -13.99 -4.95 -13.76
N THR A 349 -14.60 -5.61 -12.79
CA THR A 349 -14.89 -7.04 -12.86
C THR A 349 -16.29 -7.37 -12.42
N GLU A 350 -17.10 -6.41 -11.95
CA GLU A 350 -18.39 -6.62 -11.28
C GLU A 350 -19.57 -6.93 -12.23
N ALA A 351 -20.65 -7.49 -11.70
CA ALA A 351 -21.87 -7.87 -12.42
C ALA A 351 -21.61 -8.78 -13.64
N GLY A 352 -20.63 -9.67 -13.54
CA GLY A 352 -20.27 -10.59 -14.62
C GLY A 352 -19.65 -9.91 -15.84
N GLN A 353 -19.34 -8.61 -15.75
CA GLN A 353 -18.71 -7.84 -16.81
C GLN A 353 -17.26 -7.54 -16.46
N THR A 354 -16.41 -7.45 -17.47
CA THR A 354 -14.99 -7.12 -17.29
C THR A 354 -14.54 -6.19 -18.39
N ASN A 355 -13.67 -5.24 -18.05
CA ASN A 355 -12.95 -4.43 -19.04
C ASN A 355 -11.56 -5.00 -19.36
N HIS A 356 -11.19 -6.13 -18.76
CA HIS A 356 -9.90 -6.79 -18.96
C HIS A 356 -9.78 -7.37 -20.37
N LEU A 357 -8.60 -7.25 -20.97
CA LEU A 357 -8.37 -7.66 -22.37
C LEU A 357 -8.02 -9.15 -22.56
N LEU A 358 -7.89 -9.92 -21.48
CA LEU A 358 -7.43 -11.32 -21.55
C LEU A 358 -8.57 -12.34 -21.49
N PHE A 359 -9.76 -11.91 -21.08
CA PHE A 359 -10.92 -12.77 -20.99
C PHE A 359 -12.20 -11.96 -21.23
N PRO A 360 -13.18 -12.49 -21.97
CA PRO A 360 -14.41 -11.79 -22.33
C PRO A 360 -15.39 -11.65 -21.15
N MET A 361 -15.26 -12.52 -20.15
CA MET A 361 -16.05 -12.52 -18.92
C MET A 361 -15.15 -12.97 -17.76
N PRO A 362 -15.36 -12.46 -16.53
CA PRO A 362 -14.54 -12.86 -15.40
C PRO A 362 -14.82 -14.34 -15.03
N PRO A 363 -13.78 -15.16 -14.78
CA PRO A 363 -13.93 -16.58 -14.44
C PRO A 363 -14.32 -16.76 -12.96
N TYR A 364 -15.50 -16.27 -12.60
CA TYR A 364 -15.99 -16.32 -11.23
C TYR A 364 -16.12 -17.75 -10.71
N LEU A 365 -15.60 -17.96 -9.50
CA LEU A 365 -15.84 -19.16 -8.70
C LEU A 365 -16.88 -18.87 -7.60
N PHE A 366 -17.05 -17.60 -7.23
CA PHE A 366 -17.96 -17.11 -6.22
C PHE A 366 -18.87 -16.03 -6.79
N ASN A 367 -20.10 -15.92 -6.28
CA ASN A 367 -21.13 -15.05 -6.85
C ASN A 367 -21.20 -13.64 -6.23
N TYR A 368 -20.36 -13.28 -5.26
CA TYR A 368 -20.51 -11.99 -4.55
C TYR A 368 -20.53 -10.79 -5.51
N GLN A 369 -19.63 -10.75 -6.50
CA GLN A 369 -19.60 -9.65 -7.46
C GLN A 369 -20.74 -9.65 -8.48
N ASN A 370 -21.49 -10.74 -8.64
CA ASN A 370 -22.71 -10.77 -9.46
C ASN A 370 -23.90 -10.11 -8.75
N GLU A 371 -23.89 -10.06 -7.42
CA GLU A 371 -24.99 -9.48 -6.64
C GLU A 371 -24.88 -7.96 -6.58
N VAL A 372 -25.08 -7.29 -7.71
CA VAL A 372 -25.05 -5.82 -7.78
C VAL A 372 -26.47 -5.26 -7.67
N VAL A 373 -26.63 -4.24 -6.83
CA VAL A 373 -27.92 -3.62 -6.54
C VAL A 373 -27.89 -2.12 -6.80
N LYS A 374 -29.01 -1.62 -7.32
CA LYS A 374 -29.28 -0.19 -7.46
C LYS A 374 -30.11 0.28 -6.28
N ILE A 375 -29.58 1.20 -5.49
CA ILE A 375 -30.36 1.78 -4.39
C ILE A 375 -31.39 2.76 -4.99
N VAL A 376 -32.64 2.62 -4.55
CA VAL A 376 -33.75 3.51 -4.93
C VAL A 376 -34.02 4.49 -3.81
N ASP A 377 -34.01 4.00 -2.57
CA ASP A 377 -34.30 4.79 -1.38
C ASP A 377 -33.60 4.18 -0.16
N SER A 378 -33.34 4.98 0.88
CA SER A 378 -32.57 4.57 2.05
C SER A 378 -32.78 5.51 3.23
N SER A 379 -32.76 4.97 4.45
CA SER A 379 -32.65 5.80 5.66
C SER A 379 -31.27 6.45 5.83
N GLU A 380 -30.25 5.93 5.14
CA GLU A 380 -28.86 6.37 5.24
C GLU A 380 -28.52 7.42 4.17
N PRO A 381 -28.22 8.68 4.54
CA PRO A 381 -28.03 9.77 3.59
C PRO A 381 -26.87 9.57 2.60
N HIS A 382 -25.81 8.85 2.97
CA HIS A 382 -24.68 8.60 2.04
C HIS A 382 -25.07 7.63 0.92
N LEU A 383 -25.91 6.64 1.19
CA LEU A 383 -26.42 5.71 0.18
C LEU A 383 -27.31 6.43 -0.82
N VAL A 384 -28.15 7.36 -0.35
CA VAL A 384 -28.98 8.22 -1.22
C VAL A 384 -28.09 9.06 -2.14
N ARG A 385 -27.05 9.72 -1.60
CA ARG A 385 -26.11 10.51 -2.42
C ARG A 385 -25.40 9.65 -3.47
N GLN A 386 -24.98 8.44 -3.11
CA GLN A 386 -24.33 7.50 -4.03
C GLN A 386 -25.28 7.03 -5.13
N ALA A 387 -26.53 6.72 -4.79
CA ALA A 387 -27.57 6.37 -5.73
C ALA A 387 -27.87 7.51 -6.72
N GLN A 388 -28.01 8.74 -6.22
CA GLN A 388 -28.21 9.94 -7.03
C GLN A 388 -27.04 10.21 -7.98
N ALA A 389 -25.81 9.85 -7.57
CA ALA A 389 -24.63 9.88 -8.42
C ALA A 389 -24.54 8.70 -9.41
N GLY A 390 -25.60 7.88 -9.53
CA GLY A 390 -25.67 6.76 -10.46
C GLY A 390 -24.82 5.55 -10.07
N LYS A 391 -24.36 5.48 -8.81
CA LYS A 391 -23.51 4.37 -8.32
C LYS A 391 -24.35 3.19 -7.87
N TYR A 392 -23.79 2.01 -8.05
CA TYR A 392 -24.34 0.73 -7.66
C TYR A 392 -23.48 0.10 -6.57
N HIS A 393 -24.02 -0.90 -5.89
CA HIS A 393 -23.36 -1.55 -4.77
C HIS A 393 -23.36 -3.06 -4.94
N VAL A 394 -22.30 -3.72 -4.51
CA VAL A 394 -22.36 -5.16 -4.23
C VAL A 394 -23.21 -5.37 -2.97
N LEU A 395 -24.21 -6.25 -3.03
CA LEU A 395 -25.18 -6.49 -1.97
C LEU A 395 -24.53 -6.83 -0.63
N HIS A 396 -23.38 -7.52 -0.66
CA HIS A 396 -22.55 -7.79 0.52
C HIS A 396 -22.23 -6.52 1.34
N GLU A 397 -21.90 -5.41 0.68
CA GLU A 397 -21.58 -4.14 1.37
C GLU A 397 -22.82 -3.53 2.02
N ILE A 398 -24.00 -3.66 1.39
CA ILE A 398 -25.28 -3.22 1.97
C ILE A 398 -25.61 -4.06 3.21
N LYS A 399 -25.49 -5.39 3.12
CA LYS A 399 -25.69 -6.30 4.25
C LYS A 399 -24.75 -5.95 5.41
N LYS A 400 -23.48 -5.62 5.13
CA LYS A 400 -22.51 -5.18 6.14
C LYS A 400 -22.93 -3.88 6.83
N GLN A 401 -23.43 -2.90 6.08
CA GLN A 401 -23.90 -1.62 6.63
C GLN A 401 -25.16 -1.79 7.50
N LEU A 402 -26.18 -2.49 7.01
CA LEU A 402 -27.41 -2.76 7.76
C LEU A 402 -27.12 -3.52 9.06
N ARG A 403 -26.13 -4.41 9.07
CA ARG A 403 -25.72 -5.10 10.31
C ARG A 403 -25.10 -4.17 11.35
N TRP A 404 -24.40 -3.12 10.93
CA TRP A 404 -23.82 -2.14 11.85
C TRP A 404 -24.84 -1.13 12.36
N ASN A 405 -25.86 -0.81 11.55
CA ASN A 405 -27.01 -0.01 11.97
C ASN A 405 -28.31 -0.80 11.74
N PRO A 406 -28.72 -1.68 12.68
CA PRO A 406 -29.86 -2.57 12.49
C PRO A 406 -31.21 -1.88 12.22
N GLU A 407 -31.35 -0.63 12.66
CA GLU A 407 -32.54 0.20 12.46
C GLU A 407 -32.59 0.84 11.06
N ALA A 408 -31.45 0.85 10.34
CA ALA A 408 -31.42 1.34 8.98
C ALA A 408 -32.21 0.42 8.04
N TRP A 409 -32.76 1.02 6.99
CA TRP A 409 -33.45 0.31 5.93
C TRP A 409 -33.01 0.82 4.57
N VAL A 410 -33.07 -0.05 3.56
CA VAL A 410 -32.73 0.26 2.18
C VAL A 410 -33.73 -0.37 1.23
N THR A 411 -34.18 0.40 0.24
CA THR A 411 -34.95 -0.10 -0.90
C THR A 411 -34.02 -0.16 -2.10
N TYR A 412 -33.92 -1.34 -2.74
CA TYR A 412 -33.03 -1.53 -3.87
C TYR A 412 -33.65 -2.40 -4.96
N VAL A 413 -33.13 -2.25 -6.17
CA VAL A 413 -33.43 -3.13 -7.31
C VAL A 413 -32.28 -4.09 -7.52
N LYS A 414 -32.59 -5.39 -7.57
CA LYS A 414 -31.67 -6.48 -7.91
C LYS A 414 -32.33 -7.28 -9.04
N ASP A 415 -31.64 -7.44 -10.16
CA ASP A 415 -32.12 -8.23 -11.30
C ASP A 415 -33.53 -7.84 -11.81
N GLY A 416 -33.89 -6.56 -11.69
CA GLY A 416 -35.21 -6.02 -12.08
C GLY A 416 -36.29 -6.12 -10.98
N GLU A 417 -36.05 -6.89 -9.93
CA GLU A 417 -36.96 -7.01 -8.79
C GLU A 417 -36.65 -5.93 -7.74
N THR A 418 -37.70 -5.31 -7.20
CA THR A 418 -37.58 -4.28 -6.16
C THR A 418 -37.77 -4.91 -4.79
N VAL A 419 -36.74 -4.84 -3.95
CA VAL A 419 -36.80 -5.20 -2.53
C VAL A 419 -37.03 -3.94 -1.73
N SER A 420 -38.22 -3.80 -1.14
CA SER A 420 -38.62 -2.61 -0.39
C SER A 420 -38.21 -2.68 1.08
N ARG A 421 -37.60 -1.60 1.58
CA ARG A 421 -37.28 -1.39 3.00
C ARG A 421 -36.60 -2.60 3.67
N ALA A 422 -35.62 -3.20 3.00
CA ALA A 422 -34.82 -4.27 3.57
C ALA A 422 -34.03 -3.77 4.79
N THR A 423 -34.06 -4.55 5.87
CA THR A 423 -33.35 -4.27 7.14
C THR A 423 -32.39 -5.42 7.47
N ALA A 424 -31.64 -5.27 8.56
CA ALA A 424 -30.84 -6.36 9.10
C ALA A 424 -31.67 -7.62 9.42
N ALA A 425 -32.92 -7.43 9.87
CA ALA A 425 -33.82 -8.52 10.23
C ALA A 425 -34.36 -9.26 9.00
N THR A 426 -34.78 -8.54 7.95
CA THR A 426 -35.32 -9.17 6.73
C THR A 426 -34.27 -9.97 5.96
N LEU A 427 -32.98 -9.62 6.14
CA LEU A 427 -31.85 -10.29 5.48
C LEU A 427 -31.06 -11.22 6.44
N ALA A 428 -31.62 -11.57 7.60
CA ALA A 428 -30.89 -12.25 8.68
C ALA A 428 -30.19 -13.55 8.25
N HIS A 429 -30.84 -14.35 7.40
CA HIS A 429 -30.30 -15.63 6.91
C HIS A 429 -29.15 -15.48 5.91
N GLU A 430 -28.97 -14.29 5.34
CA GLU A 430 -27.94 -13.99 4.34
C GLU A 430 -26.88 -13.01 4.87
N MET A 431 -26.86 -12.77 6.18
CA MET A 431 -25.94 -11.82 6.80
C MET A 431 -24.50 -12.34 6.75
N PRO A 432 -23.54 -11.49 6.33
CA PRO A 432 -22.15 -11.93 6.19
C PRO A 432 -21.53 -12.23 7.56
N ASN A 433 -20.78 -13.32 7.64
CA ASN A 433 -20.09 -13.76 8.84
C ASN A 433 -18.89 -12.83 9.18
N ILE A 434 -18.20 -13.10 10.29
CA ILE A 434 -17.08 -12.24 10.75
C ILE A 434 -15.94 -12.21 9.73
N LEU A 435 -15.61 -13.35 9.11
CA LEU A 435 -14.52 -13.44 8.14
C LEU A 435 -14.86 -12.68 6.86
N GLU A 436 -16.06 -12.89 6.33
CA GLU A 436 -16.52 -12.20 5.11
C GLU A 436 -16.52 -10.68 5.32
N ARG A 437 -16.96 -10.18 6.48
CA ARG A 437 -16.95 -8.74 6.78
C ARG A 437 -15.55 -8.14 6.86
N LYS A 438 -14.56 -8.92 7.32
CA LYS A 438 -13.18 -8.46 7.48
C LYS A 438 -12.35 -8.60 6.20
N LEU A 439 -12.62 -9.62 5.40
CA LEU A 439 -11.80 -10.01 4.26
C LEU A 439 -12.41 -9.61 2.92
N LEU A 440 -13.75 -9.54 2.82
CA LEU A 440 -14.44 -9.15 1.60
C LEU A 440 -14.79 -7.67 1.65
N ILE A 441 -14.19 -6.93 0.74
CA ILE A 441 -14.34 -5.49 0.59
C ILE A 441 -14.58 -5.21 -0.89
N PHE A 442 -15.69 -4.57 -1.18
CA PHE A 442 -16.07 -4.22 -2.54
C PHE A 442 -16.05 -2.71 -2.72
N LYS A 443 -15.63 -2.28 -3.91
CA LYS A 443 -15.73 -0.87 -4.30
C LYS A 443 -17.14 -0.56 -4.76
N LEU A 444 -17.46 0.72 -4.86
CA LEU A 444 -18.67 1.15 -5.54
C LEU A 444 -18.62 0.73 -7.01
N VAL A 445 -19.74 0.23 -7.50
CA VAL A 445 -19.88 -0.21 -8.89
C VAL A 445 -20.36 0.97 -9.72
N ASP A 446 -19.66 1.22 -10.82
CA ASP A 446 -19.98 2.25 -11.78
C ASP A 446 -20.03 1.64 -13.18
N PHE A 447 -21.21 1.72 -13.80
CA PHE A 447 -21.45 1.23 -15.15
C PHE A 447 -21.25 2.30 -16.22
N SER A 448 -21.01 3.56 -15.83
CA SER A 448 -20.64 4.59 -16.81
C SER A 448 -19.30 4.23 -17.47
N ARG A 449 -19.27 4.29 -18.80
CA ARG A 449 -18.08 3.98 -19.61
C ARG A 449 -17.74 5.17 -20.50
N PRO A 450 -16.45 5.50 -20.65
CA PRO A 450 -15.28 4.86 -20.02
C PRO A 450 -15.16 5.14 -18.51
N LYS A 451 -14.60 4.20 -17.73
CA LYS A 451 -14.54 4.34 -16.26
C LYS A 451 -13.44 5.31 -15.86
N VAL A 452 -13.84 6.47 -15.31
CA VAL A 452 -12.93 7.48 -14.77
C VAL A 452 -12.12 6.91 -13.61
N CYS A 453 -10.84 7.26 -13.55
CA CYS A 453 -10.00 6.93 -12.40
C CYS A 453 -10.61 7.47 -11.10
N SER A 454 -10.99 6.55 -10.20
CA SER A 454 -11.63 6.86 -8.92
C SER A 454 -11.07 5.92 -7.86
N HIS A 455 -10.54 6.48 -6.78
CA HIS A 455 -9.87 5.78 -5.68
C HIS A 455 -9.94 6.56 -4.37
#